data_AF-A0A2W5UST0-F1
#
_entry.id   AF-A0A2W5UST0-F1
#
_cell.length_a   1.000
_cell.length_b   1.000
_cell.length_c   1.000
_cell.angle_alpha   90.00
_cell.angle_beta   90.00
_cell.angle_gamma   90.00
#
_symmetry.space_group_name_H-M   'P 1'
#
loop_
_entity.id
_entity.type
_entity.pdbx_description
1 polymer ?
#
loop_
_entity_poly.entity_id
_entity_poly.type
_entity_poly.pdbx_seq_one_letter_code
_entity_poly.pdbx_strand_id
1 'polypeptide(L)'
;GGGTATGGGSATGGGTATGGGSATGGGSTTGGGTATGGGSATGGGTATGGGSATGGGSATGGGSATGGGSATGGGSQPPACGPSNCAGCCSGNNCIQNTSVIACGAGGSTCQVCGNGTTCVNGSCTQCGPTNCNGCCDAQFGCTTGDSEDTCGFAGTRCQACSINSNCQSQSCSITTGSPGAACTTEASCVASDGFSSAPAGSCQTNAAFWTGGYCAPPCDAQLNCFNGSCINLGSASQPVNVCMGNCASPGSGRSDCRTGYVCEGLTVNGQTAPFGICFPSCTGRTGFCGTSATCNAQGYCR
;
A
#
# COMPACT_ATOMS: atom_id res chain seq x y z
N GLY A 1 -10.00 7.43 -66.77
CA GLY A 1 -9.69 8.86 -66.95
C GLY A 1 -8.27 9.08 -66.51
N GLY A 2 -7.38 9.45 -67.42
CA GLY A 2 -5.95 9.68 -67.12
C GLY A 2 -5.76 11.08 -66.56
N GLY A 3 -5.21 11.17 -65.36
CA GLY A 3 -4.76 12.42 -64.75
C GLY A 3 -3.25 12.39 -64.58
N THR A 4 -2.56 13.38 -65.12
CA THR A 4 -1.15 13.66 -64.82
C THR A 4 -1.08 14.34 -63.46
N ALA A 5 -0.61 13.62 -62.43
CA ALA A 5 -0.38 14.19 -61.12
C ALA A 5 1.10 14.60 -60.99
N THR A 6 1.33 15.91 -60.89
CA THR A 6 2.64 16.48 -60.55
C THR A 6 2.56 16.95 -59.11
N GLY A 7 3.20 16.24 -58.18
CA GLY A 7 3.21 16.65 -56.77
C GLY A 7 4.13 15.79 -55.92
N GLY A 8 5.11 16.42 -55.27
CA GLY A 8 5.87 15.83 -54.17
C GLY A 8 5.13 16.10 -52.86
N GLY A 9 4.68 15.04 -52.20
CA GLY A 9 4.04 15.11 -50.89
C GLY A 9 4.21 13.80 -50.12
N SER A 10 4.36 13.91 -48.80
CA SER A 10 4.33 12.77 -47.88
C SER A 10 2.89 12.25 -47.81
N ALA A 11 2.63 11.07 -48.35
CA ALA A 11 1.32 10.43 -48.28
C ALA A 11 1.34 9.31 -47.24
N THR A 12 0.48 9.43 -46.23
CA THR A 12 0.24 8.42 -45.19
C THR A 12 -1.17 7.87 -45.38
N GLY A 13 -1.30 6.69 -45.97
CA GLY A 13 -2.61 6.06 -46.16
C GLY A 13 -2.56 4.82 -47.06
N GLY A 14 -3.11 3.71 -46.57
CA GLY A 14 -3.30 2.48 -47.34
C GLY A 14 -4.61 2.53 -48.11
N GLY A 15 -4.54 2.35 -49.43
CA GLY A 15 -5.70 2.26 -50.31
C GLY A 15 -5.37 1.45 -51.57
N THR A 16 -6.38 0.79 -52.12
CA THR A 16 -6.30 0.10 -53.43
C THR A 16 -6.38 1.12 -54.56
N ALA A 17 -5.26 1.34 -55.25
CA ALA A 17 -5.23 2.16 -56.46
C ALA A 17 -5.32 1.28 -57.72
N THR A 18 -6.34 1.51 -58.54
CA THR A 18 -6.51 0.86 -59.85
C THR A 18 -6.43 1.92 -60.93
N GLY A 19 -5.32 1.96 -61.67
CA GLY A 19 -5.15 2.89 -62.77
C GLY A 19 -3.68 3.09 -63.18
N GLY A 20 -3.41 2.94 -64.48
CA GLY A 20 -2.11 3.24 -65.07
C GLY A 20 -1.99 4.72 -65.45
N GLY A 21 -0.90 5.37 -65.04
CA GLY A 21 -0.54 6.72 -65.43
C GLY A 21 0.96 6.96 -65.23
N SER A 22 1.54 7.91 -65.98
CA SER A 22 2.93 8.34 -65.78
C SER A 22 3.01 9.34 -64.63
N ALA A 23 3.87 9.05 -63.65
CA ALA A 23 4.16 9.93 -62.53
C ALA A 23 5.61 10.40 -62.57
N THR A 24 5.81 11.70 -62.39
CA THR A 24 7.14 12.34 -62.33
C THR A 24 7.25 13.06 -60.99
N GLY A 25 8.02 12.50 -60.06
CA GLY A 25 8.21 13.09 -58.73
C GLY A 25 8.77 12.11 -57.70
N GLY A 26 9.65 12.61 -56.83
CA GLY A 26 10.19 11.88 -55.68
C GLY A 26 9.42 12.22 -54.40
N GLY A 27 9.11 11.20 -53.61
CA GLY A 27 8.44 11.33 -52.32
C GLY A 27 8.67 10.10 -51.44
N SER A 28 8.52 10.27 -50.13
CA SER A 28 8.60 9.18 -49.15
C SER A 28 7.17 8.73 -48.82
N THR A 29 6.86 7.45 -49.04
CA THR A 29 5.54 6.87 -48.75
C THR A 29 5.65 5.86 -47.61
N THR A 30 4.71 5.95 -46.66
CA THR A 30 4.57 4.99 -45.55
C THR A 30 3.16 4.42 -45.58
N GLY A 31 3.02 3.19 -46.07
CA GLY A 31 1.72 2.52 -46.19
C GLY A 31 1.75 1.32 -47.13
N GLY A 32 1.05 0.24 -46.76
CA GLY A 32 0.86 -0.95 -47.59
C GLY A 32 -0.45 -0.87 -48.39
N GLY A 33 -0.40 -1.23 -49.66
CA GLY A 33 -1.55 -1.34 -50.55
C GLY A 33 -1.25 -2.22 -51.76
N THR A 34 -2.28 -2.84 -52.33
CA THR A 34 -2.21 -3.57 -53.60
C THR A 34 -2.47 -2.61 -54.75
N ALA A 35 -1.50 -2.48 -55.65
CA ALA A 35 -1.62 -1.70 -56.89
C ALA A 35 -1.71 -2.65 -58.09
N THR A 36 -2.74 -2.44 -58.91
CA THR A 36 -2.96 -3.19 -60.16
C THR A 36 -2.94 -2.20 -61.32
N GLY A 37 -1.81 -2.12 -62.03
CA GLY A 37 -1.64 -1.25 -63.18
C GLY A 37 -0.17 -1.01 -63.53
N GLY A 38 0.16 -1.05 -64.82
CA GLY A 38 1.49 -0.72 -65.35
C GLY A 38 1.59 0.76 -65.73
N GLY A 39 2.69 1.41 -65.33
CA GLY A 39 3.02 2.78 -65.72
C GLY A 39 4.52 3.04 -65.59
N SER A 40 5.05 3.97 -66.40
CA SER A 40 6.43 4.42 -66.29
C SER A 40 6.53 5.55 -65.27
N ALA A 41 7.33 5.33 -64.22
CA ALA A 41 7.67 6.32 -63.22
C ALA A 41 9.10 6.85 -63.46
N THR A 42 9.25 8.17 -63.39
CA THR A 42 10.56 8.83 -63.50
C THR A 42 10.81 9.62 -62.22
N GLY A 43 11.54 9.02 -61.28
CA GLY A 43 11.88 9.63 -59.99
C GLY A 43 12.35 8.63 -58.94
N GLY A 44 13.31 9.02 -58.11
CA GLY A 44 13.80 8.22 -56.97
C GLY A 44 13.05 8.57 -55.68
N GLY A 45 12.60 7.55 -54.95
CA GLY A 45 11.95 7.70 -53.65
C GLY A 45 12.15 6.44 -52.78
N THR A 46 12.14 6.62 -51.46
CA THR A 46 12.22 5.54 -50.47
C THR A 46 10.83 5.10 -50.07
N ALA A 47 10.47 3.84 -50.32
CA ALA A 47 9.20 3.25 -49.89
C ALA A 47 9.40 2.42 -48.61
N THR A 48 8.61 2.69 -47.57
CA THR A 48 8.60 1.86 -46.34
C THR A 48 7.23 1.23 -46.19
N GLY A 49 7.06 0.02 -46.75
CA GLY A 49 5.81 -0.74 -46.66
C GLY A 49 5.78 -1.94 -47.63
N GLY A 50 5.21 -3.07 -47.19
CA GLY A 50 5.04 -4.28 -47.99
C GLY A 50 3.71 -4.30 -48.71
N GLY A 51 3.72 -4.25 -50.05
CA GLY A 51 2.56 -4.46 -50.90
C GLY A 51 2.92 -5.30 -52.11
N SER A 52 2.01 -6.18 -52.55
CA SER A 52 2.19 -6.96 -53.79
C SER A 52 1.76 -6.12 -54.99
N ALA A 53 2.70 -5.85 -55.90
CA ALA A 53 2.42 -5.25 -57.19
C ALA A 53 2.22 -6.35 -58.24
N THR A 54 1.10 -6.30 -58.98
CA THR A 54 0.86 -7.22 -60.11
C THR A 54 0.83 -6.39 -61.40
N GLY A 55 2.00 -6.27 -62.06
CA GLY A 55 2.13 -5.57 -63.34
C GLY A 55 3.56 -5.12 -63.64
N GLY A 56 4.07 -5.42 -64.84
CA GLY A 56 5.41 -5.05 -65.29
C GLY A 56 5.43 -3.68 -65.96
N GLY A 57 6.27 -2.77 -65.46
CA GLY A 57 6.59 -1.50 -66.09
C GLY A 57 8.08 -1.18 -65.93
N SER A 58 8.70 -0.67 -67.00
CA SER A 58 10.11 -0.28 -67.01
C SER A 58 10.32 1.03 -66.25
N ALA A 59 11.16 0.98 -65.21
CA ALA A 59 11.64 2.17 -64.51
C ALA A 59 12.95 2.66 -65.15
N THR A 60 12.98 3.93 -65.58
CA THR A 60 14.18 4.56 -66.13
C THR A 60 14.67 5.63 -65.15
N GLY A 61 15.46 5.21 -64.16
CA GLY A 61 16.05 6.12 -63.17
C GLY A 61 16.90 5.38 -62.15
N GLY A 62 18.22 5.60 -62.20
CA GLY A 62 19.17 4.98 -61.30
C GLY A 62 19.09 5.56 -59.88
N GLY A 63 18.52 4.79 -58.97
CA GLY A 63 18.75 4.92 -57.54
C GLY A 63 19.26 3.57 -57.03
N SER A 64 20.40 3.56 -56.36
CA SER A 64 20.96 2.36 -55.76
C SER A 64 19.91 1.66 -54.89
N ALA A 65 19.51 0.45 -55.28
CA ALA A 65 18.86 -0.46 -54.36
C ALA A 65 19.89 -0.83 -53.30
N THR A 66 19.93 -0.11 -52.19
CA THR A 66 20.66 -0.57 -51.01
C THR A 66 19.99 -1.88 -50.59
N GLY A 67 20.72 -2.96 -50.80
CA GLY A 67 20.20 -4.30 -50.77
C GLY A 67 19.69 -4.76 -49.40
N GLY A 68 18.89 -5.82 -49.46
CA GLY A 68 18.85 -6.83 -48.40
C GLY A 68 17.99 -6.51 -47.19
N GLY A 69 16.75 -6.05 -47.40
CA GLY A 69 15.72 -6.31 -46.40
C GLY A 69 15.40 -7.79 -46.41
N SER A 70 16.03 -8.59 -45.55
CA SER A 70 15.54 -9.93 -45.26
C SER A 70 14.07 -9.82 -44.90
N ALA A 71 13.22 -10.55 -45.61
CA ALA A 71 11.83 -10.72 -45.22
C ALA A 71 11.81 -11.50 -43.90
N THR A 72 11.92 -10.81 -42.76
CA THR A 72 11.44 -11.34 -41.49
C THR A 72 9.92 -11.21 -41.50
N GLY A 73 9.29 -12.06 -42.29
CA GLY A 73 7.97 -12.57 -41.98
C GLY A 73 8.08 -13.32 -40.65
N GLY A 74 7.37 -12.80 -39.67
CA GLY A 74 7.45 -13.23 -38.28
C GLY A 74 7.36 -11.96 -37.47
N GLY A 75 6.15 -11.62 -37.00
CA GLY A 75 5.95 -10.52 -36.07
C GLY A 75 7.02 -10.65 -35.00
N SER A 76 7.80 -9.59 -34.81
CA SER A 76 8.90 -9.52 -33.87
C SER A 76 8.34 -9.86 -32.50
N GLN A 77 8.37 -11.15 -32.17
CA GLN A 77 8.14 -11.61 -30.83
C GLN A 77 9.18 -10.86 -30.00
N PRO A 78 8.77 -10.13 -28.94
CA PRO A 78 9.72 -9.49 -28.05
C PRO A 78 10.83 -10.51 -27.71
N PRO A 79 12.11 -10.13 -27.79
CA PRO A 79 13.21 -11.07 -27.59
C PRO A 79 12.95 -11.84 -26.29
N ALA A 80 13.14 -13.16 -26.33
CA ALA A 80 12.90 -14.00 -25.16
C ALA A 80 13.62 -13.40 -23.95
N CYS A 81 12.90 -13.32 -22.82
CA CYS A 81 13.48 -12.79 -21.61
C CYS A 81 14.64 -13.70 -21.18
N GLY A 82 15.78 -13.10 -20.87
CA GLY A 82 16.97 -13.81 -20.46
C GLY A 82 18.09 -12.88 -20.00
N PRO A 83 19.28 -13.43 -19.72
CA PRO A 83 20.39 -12.67 -19.13
C PRO A 83 20.87 -11.48 -19.96
N SER A 84 20.62 -11.49 -21.28
CA SER A 84 21.04 -10.45 -22.22
C SER A 84 20.14 -9.20 -22.20
N ASN A 85 18.91 -9.30 -21.67
CA ASN A 85 17.92 -8.22 -21.74
C ASN A 85 17.12 -8.02 -20.45
N CYS A 86 17.39 -8.79 -19.39
CA CYS A 86 16.70 -8.68 -18.12
C CYS A 86 17.67 -8.71 -16.94
N ALA A 87 17.77 -7.60 -16.21
CA ALA A 87 18.57 -7.51 -14.98
C ALA A 87 17.88 -8.22 -13.79
N GLY A 88 16.54 -8.26 -13.79
CA GLY A 88 15.72 -8.95 -12.78
C GLY A 88 15.45 -10.41 -13.17
N CYS A 89 14.18 -10.83 -13.14
CA CYS A 89 13.77 -12.20 -13.46
C CYS A 89 12.71 -12.28 -14.56
N CYS A 90 12.58 -13.44 -15.18
CA CYS A 90 11.68 -13.70 -16.29
C CYS A 90 10.44 -14.47 -15.85
N SER A 91 9.26 -13.88 -16.08
CA SER A 91 7.96 -14.56 -16.03
C SER A 91 7.48 -14.80 -17.47
N GLY A 92 7.83 -15.97 -18.01
CA GLY A 92 7.78 -16.20 -19.46
C GLY A 92 8.72 -15.24 -20.20
N ASN A 93 8.24 -14.55 -21.23
CA ASN A 93 9.01 -13.54 -21.97
C ASN A 93 8.96 -12.13 -21.34
N ASN A 94 8.30 -11.95 -20.19
CA ASN A 94 8.21 -10.66 -19.52
C ASN A 94 9.33 -10.52 -18.48
N CYS A 95 10.15 -9.47 -18.61
CA CYS A 95 11.16 -9.13 -17.62
C CYS A 95 10.53 -8.34 -16.46
N ILE A 96 10.63 -8.88 -15.25
CA ILE A 96 10.27 -8.19 -14.02
C ILE A 96 11.55 -7.57 -13.45
N GLN A 97 11.71 -6.26 -13.63
CA GLN A 97 12.87 -5.53 -13.09
C GLN A 97 12.76 -5.31 -11.58
N ASN A 98 11.55 -4.98 -11.10
CA ASN A 98 11.28 -4.79 -9.68
C ASN A 98 10.85 -6.13 -9.08
N THR A 99 11.84 -6.92 -8.67
CA THR A 99 11.62 -8.24 -8.09
C THR A 99 10.85 -8.14 -6.78
N SER A 100 9.97 -9.10 -6.52
CA SER A 100 9.11 -9.14 -5.33
C SER A 100 9.06 -10.55 -4.74
N VAL A 101 8.34 -10.70 -3.63
CA VAL A 101 8.13 -12.01 -2.99
C VAL A 101 7.46 -13.04 -3.90
N ILE A 102 6.66 -12.61 -4.89
CA ILE A 102 6.01 -13.50 -5.86
C ILE A 102 6.76 -13.60 -7.20
N ALA A 103 7.84 -12.82 -7.36
CA ALA A 103 8.64 -12.77 -8.58
C ALA A 103 10.09 -12.40 -8.27
N CYS A 104 10.82 -13.33 -7.67
CA CYS A 104 12.19 -13.16 -7.25
C CYS A 104 13.18 -13.82 -8.21
N GLY A 105 14.30 -13.16 -8.48
CA GLY A 105 15.39 -13.67 -9.32
C GLY A 105 16.23 -12.53 -9.85
N ALA A 106 17.42 -12.83 -10.37
CA ALA A 106 18.30 -11.84 -10.99
C ALA A 106 18.97 -12.38 -12.25
N GLY A 107 19.50 -11.49 -13.08
CA GLY A 107 20.27 -11.84 -14.26
C GLY A 107 19.48 -12.62 -15.31
N GLY A 108 18.17 -12.39 -15.40
CA GLY A 108 17.31 -12.99 -16.43
C GLY A 108 16.99 -14.47 -16.19
N SER A 109 17.18 -14.95 -14.96
CA SER A 109 16.70 -16.26 -14.51
C SER A 109 15.17 -16.28 -14.37
N THR A 110 14.55 -17.46 -14.31
CA THR A 110 13.10 -17.59 -14.12
C THR A 110 12.69 -17.04 -12.76
N CYS A 111 11.65 -16.21 -12.73
CA CYS A 111 11.08 -15.72 -11.47
C CYS A 111 10.59 -16.88 -10.61
N GLN A 112 10.94 -16.85 -9.33
CA GLN A 112 10.43 -17.78 -8.33
C GLN A 112 9.61 -17.06 -7.27
N VAL A 113 8.65 -17.76 -6.69
CA VAL A 113 7.94 -17.27 -5.50
C VAL A 113 8.80 -17.61 -4.29
N CYS A 114 9.14 -16.59 -3.50
CA CYS A 114 9.80 -16.78 -2.22
C CYS A 114 8.87 -17.54 -1.27
N GLY A 115 9.40 -18.61 -0.67
CA GLY A 115 8.66 -19.43 0.29
C GLY A 115 8.24 -18.62 1.53
N ASN A 116 7.35 -19.19 2.34
CA ASN A 116 6.82 -18.56 3.54
C ASN A 116 7.96 -17.96 4.38
N GLY A 117 7.93 -16.63 4.56
CA GLY A 117 8.90 -15.92 5.37
C GLY A 117 10.26 -15.63 4.79
N THR A 118 10.32 -15.55 3.47
CA THR A 118 11.48 -15.04 2.77
C THR A 118 11.09 -13.85 1.91
N THR A 119 11.94 -12.82 1.91
CA THR A 119 11.80 -11.65 1.04
C THR A 119 12.83 -11.72 -0.08
N CYS A 120 12.50 -11.12 -1.23
CA CYS A 120 13.40 -11.08 -2.37
C CYS A 120 14.39 -9.93 -2.23
N VAL A 121 15.66 -10.26 -2.00
CA VAL A 121 16.74 -9.27 -1.85
C VAL A 121 17.81 -9.59 -2.86
N ASN A 122 18.10 -8.64 -3.75
CA ASN A 122 19.06 -8.81 -4.85
C ASN A 122 18.82 -10.10 -5.67
N GLY A 123 17.54 -10.44 -5.91
CA GLY A 123 17.15 -11.62 -6.68
C GLY A 123 17.30 -12.96 -5.97
N SER A 124 17.57 -12.98 -4.67
CA SER A 124 17.58 -14.19 -3.84
C SER A 124 16.55 -14.11 -2.73
N CYS A 125 15.85 -15.22 -2.48
CA CYS A 125 14.91 -15.31 -1.36
C CYS A 125 15.69 -15.51 -0.06
N THR A 126 15.62 -14.53 0.83
CA THR A 126 16.35 -14.52 2.10
C THR A 126 15.38 -14.33 3.27
N GLN A 127 15.65 -14.97 4.40
CA GLN A 127 14.84 -14.76 5.61
C GLN A 127 14.99 -13.30 6.07
N CYS A 128 13.89 -12.71 6.55
CA CYS A 128 13.94 -11.35 7.10
C CYS A 128 14.91 -11.29 8.29
N GLY A 129 15.76 -10.26 8.30
CA GLY A 129 16.74 -10.04 9.34
C GLY A 129 17.47 -8.70 9.21
N PRO A 130 18.47 -8.42 10.08
CA PRO A 130 19.12 -7.11 10.16
C PRO A 130 19.86 -6.66 8.91
N THR A 131 20.21 -7.60 8.03
CA THR A 131 20.98 -7.33 6.81
C THR A 131 20.11 -6.92 5.62
N ASN A 132 18.79 -7.14 5.70
CA ASN A 132 17.90 -6.96 4.56
C ASN A 132 16.54 -6.32 4.91
N CYS A 133 16.33 -5.92 6.16
CA CYS A 133 15.12 -5.26 6.61
C CYS A 133 15.45 -4.05 7.49
N ASN A 134 15.06 -2.85 7.05
CA ASN A 134 15.25 -1.62 7.83
C ASN A 134 14.22 -1.49 8.97
N GLY A 135 13.00 -2.01 8.79
CA GLY A 135 11.97 -2.09 9.83
C GLY A 135 12.07 -3.39 10.63
N CYS A 136 10.98 -4.14 10.79
CA CYS A 136 10.97 -5.40 11.55
C CYS A 136 10.32 -6.55 10.77
N CYS A 137 10.60 -7.77 11.23
CA CYS A 137 10.11 -9.01 10.66
C CYS A 137 8.79 -9.44 11.33
N ASP A 138 7.73 -9.59 10.54
CA ASP A 138 6.43 -10.06 11.02
C ASP A 138 6.46 -11.55 11.46
N ALA A 139 5.33 -12.06 11.92
CA ALA A 139 5.19 -13.46 12.37
C ALA A 139 5.42 -14.48 11.24
N GLN A 140 5.24 -14.06 10.00
CA GLN A 140 5.51 -14.84 8.81
C GLN A 140 6.93 -14.60 8.31
N PHE A 141 7.79 -13.82 8.97
CA PHE A 141 9.14 -13.39 8.54
C PHE A 141 9.17 -12.53 7.26
N GLY A 142 8.09 -11.80 6.97
CA GLY A 142 8.08 -10.70 5.99
C GLY A 142 8.68 -9.42 6.59
N CYS A 143 9.41 -8.63 5.79
CA CYS A 143 9.91 -7.33 6.22
C CYS A 143 8.83 -6.26 6.09
N THR A 144 8.52 -5.59 7.19
CA THR A 144 7.58 -4.47 7.25
C THR A 144 8.31 -3.17 7.59
N THR A 145 7.63 -2.04 7.43
CA THR A 145 8.16 -0.70 7.77
C THR A 145 8.40 -0.50 9.27
N GLY A 146 7.76 -1.30 10.14
CA GLY A 146 8.03 -1.26 11.57
C GLY A 146 7.38 -0.10 12.32
N ASP A 147 6.39 0.56 11.70
CA ASP A 147 5.77 1.82 12.13
C ASP A 147 4.30 1.66 12.58
N SER A 148 3.77 0.44 12.55
CA SER A 148 2.41 0.13 12.98
C SER A 148 2.39 -0.46 14.39
N GLU A 149 1.30 -0.27 15.11
CA GLU A 149 1.16 -0.67 16.52
C GLU A 149 1.24 -2.20 16.73
N ASP A 150 0.78 -2.98 15.76
CA ASP A 150 0.87 -4.45 15.76
C ASP A 150 2.20 -4.97 15.20
N THR A 151 2.94 -4.13 14.47
CA THR A 151 4.20 -4.49 13.82
C THR A 151 5.26 -3.42 14.08
N CYS A 152 5.55 -3.14 15.34
CA CYS A 152 6.50 -2.10 15.73
C CYS A 152 7.91 -2.69 15.89
N GLY A 153 8.93 -2.00 15.35
CA GLY A 153 10.32 -2.40 15.52
C GLY A 153 11.24 -1.96 14.38
N PHE A 154 12.56 -2.08 14.56
CA PHE A 154 13.56 -1.67 13.58
C PHE A 154 14.71 -2.69 13.45
N ALA A 155 15.58 -2.45 12.46
CA ALA A 155 16.84 -3.17 12.22
C ALA A 155 16.67 -4.69 12.04
N GLY A 156 15.57 -5.12 11.42
CA GLY A 156 15.31 -6.51 11.07
C GLY A 156 15.17 -7.44 12.27
N THR A 157 14.83 -6.88 13.43
CA THR A 157 14.39 -7.65 14.61
C THR A 157 12.96 -8.15 14.40
N ARG A 158 12.47 -9.04 15.27
CA ARG A 158 11.05 -9.47 15.22
C ARG A 158 10.17 -8.30 15.62
N CYS A 159 9.12 -8.05 14.84
CA CYS A 159 8.12 -7.05 15.19
C CYS A 159 7.47 -7.40 16.53
N GLN A 160 7.20 -6.37 17.32
CA GLN A 160 6.41 -6.48 18.55
C GLN A 160 5.12 -5.70 18.41
N ALA A 161 4.05 -6.23 19.00
CA ALA A 161 2.85 -5.45 19.25
C ALA A 161 3.11 -4.54 20.46
N CYS A 162 2.77 -3.26 20.33
CA CYS A 162 2.86 -2.35 21.45
C CYS A 162 1.82 -2.71 22.51
N SER A 163 2.22 -2.65 23.79
CA SER A 163 1.29 -2.87 24.90
C SER A 163 0.19 -1.81 24.88
N ILE A 164 -0.97 -2.11 25.46
CA ILE A 164 -2.09 -1.18 25.43
C ILE A 164 -1.71 0.12 26.15
N ASN A 165 -2.12 1.25 25.57
CA ASN A 165 -1.67 2.62 25.91
C ASN A 165 -0.23 2.96 25.47
N SER A 166 0.33 2.22 24.52
CA SER A 166 1.59 2.55 23.84
C SER A 166 1.36 2.69 22.34
N ASN A 167 2.14 3.55 21.68
CA ASN A 167 2.16 3.72 20.23
C ASN A 167 3.51 3.29 19.67
N CYS A 168 3.54 2.93 18.39
CA CYS A 168 4.81 2.76 17.69
C CYS A 168 5.31 4.13 17.22
N GLN A 169 6.27 4.71 17.95
CA GLN A 169 6.89 5.98 17.58
C GLN A 169 8.39 5.78 17.36
N SER A 170 8.89 6.24 16.20
CA SER A 170 10.28 6.02 15.81
C SER A 170 10.69 4.54 15.83
N GLN A 171 9.79 3.65 15.39
CA GLN A 171 9.99 2.20 15.33
C GLN A 171 10.30 1.56 16.70
N SER A 172 9.84 2.19 17.78
CA SER A 172 9.88 1.68 19.15
C SER A 172 8.52 1.88 19.80
N CYS A 173 8.10 0.94 20.64
CA CYS A 173 6.89 1.13 21.43
C CYS A 173 7.17 2.17 22.51
N SER A 174 6.59 3.35 22.35
CA SER A 174 6.63 4.44 23.32
C SER A 174 5.29 4.48 24.03
N ILE A 175 5.30 4.73 25.34
CA ILE A 175 4.07 5.11 26.02
C ILE A 175 3.85 6.57 25.62
N THR A 176 2.87 6.86 24.76
CA THR A 176 2.48 8.26 24.53
C THR A 176 1.97 8.78 25.86
N THR A 177 2.69 9.74 26.44
CA THR A 177 2.16 10.50 27.57
C THR A 177 0.87 11.16 27.12
N GLY A 178 -0.25 10.79 27.75
CA GLY A 178 -1.54 11.45 27.55
C GLY A 178 -2.63 10.69 26.81
N SER A 179 -2.37 9.47 26.34
CA SER A 179 -3.41 8.59 25.80
C SER A 179 -4.54 8.35 26.83
N PRO A 180 -5.75 7.95 26.37
CA PRO A 180 -6.81 7.56 27.29
C PRO A 180 -6.34 6.56 28.35
N GLY A 181 -6.52 6.87 29.63
CA GLY A 181 -6.00 6.07 30.74
C GLY A 181 -4.60 6.38 31.24
N ALA A 182 -3.87 7.26 30.55
CA ALA A 182 -2.62 7.81 31.06
C ALA A 182 -2.83 8.62 32.35
N ALA A 183 -1.78 8.71 33.16
CA ALA A 183 -1.76 9.56 34.34
C ALA A 183 -1.70 11.03 33.90
N CYS A 184 -2.34 11.91 34.66
CA CYS A 184 -2.34 13.32 34.35
C CYS A 184 -2.47 14.15 35.62
N THR A 185 -1.88 15.34 35.61
CA THR A 185 -2.09 16.36 36.64
C THR A 185 -2.69 17.64 36.07
N THR A 186 -2.61 17.80 34.74
CA THR A 186 -3.14 18.93 33.98
C THR A 186 -3.68 18.44 32.63
N GLU A 187 -4.53 19.25 32.00
CA GLU A 187 -5.11 18.99 30.67
C GLU A 187 -4.06 18.85 29.57
N ALA A 188 -2.96 19.61 29.66
CA ALA A 188 -1.85 19.54 28.72
C ALA A 188 -1.13 18.18 28.72
N SER A 189 -1.36 17.37 29.75
CA SER A 189 -0.82 16.02 29.85
C SER A 189 -1.61 15.00 29.02
N CYS A 190 -2.79 15.37 28.50
CA CYS A 190 -3.69 14.48 27.77
C CYS A 190 -3.70 14.81 26.28
N VAL A 191 -3.88 13.79 25.44
CA VAL A 191 -4.07 13.94 23.99
C VAL A 191 -5.54 13.78 23.63
N ALA A 192 -5.98 14.49 22.59
CA ALA A 192 -7.34 14.40 22.08
C ALA A 192 -7.59 13.05 21.38
N SER A 193 -8.85 12.80 21.02
CA SER A 193 -9.31 11.59 20.33
C SER A 193 -8.75 11.45 18.90
N ASP A 194 -8.04 12.46 18.38
CA ASP A 194 -7.27 12.39 17.13
C ASP A 194 -5.85 11.81 17.34
N GLY A 195 -5.36 11.72 18.57
CA GLY A 195 -4.02 11.24 18.91
C GLY A 195 -2.88 12.22 18.60
N PHE A 196 -3.17 13.41 18.09
CA PHE A 196 -2.17 14.39 17.64
C PHE A 196 -2.20 15.71 18.40
N SER A 197 -3.35 16.08 18.94
CA SER A 197 -3.57 17.40 19.56
C SER A 197 -3.63 17.30 21.08
N SER A 198 -3.33 18.39 21.78
CA SER A 198 -3.62 18.51 23.21
C SER A 198 -5.12 18.38 23.46
N ALA A 199 -5.50 17.62 24.50
CA ALA A 199 -6.89 17.40 24.82
C ALA A 199 -7.58 18.71 25.31
N PRO A 200 -8.88 18.90 25.04
CA PRO A 200 -9.63 20.05 25.53
C PRO A 200 -9.77 20.02 27.06
N ALA A 201 -10.17 21.15 27.65
CA ALA A 201 -10.39 21.23 29.10
C ALA A 201 -11.40 20.20 29.61
N GLY A 202 -11.11 19.61 30.78
CA GLY A 202 -11.92 18.54 31.37
C GLY A 202 -11.55 17.14 30.88
N SER A 203 -10.48 16.98 30.10
CA SER A 203 -9.97 15.68 29.67
C SER A 203 -9.11 15.02 30.74
N CYS A 204 -8.43 15.78 31.60
CA CYS A 204 -7.69 15.25 32.73
C CYS A 204 -8.60 15.14 33.96
N GLN A 205 -9.03 13.92 34.26
CA GLN A 205 -9.82 13.64 35.45
C GLN A 205 -8.89 13.58 36.67
N THR A 206 -8.91 14.63 37.49
CA THR A 206 -8.00 14.79 38.64
C THR A 206 -8.63 14.45 40.00
N ASN A 207 -9.93 14.14 40.04
CA ASN A 207 -10.59 13.80 41.30
C ASN A 207 -10.01 12.49 41.88
N ALA A 208 -9.07 12.62 42.82
CA ALA A 208 -8.31 11.52 43.37
C ALA A 208 -9.17 10.47 44.09
N ALA A 209 -10.39 10.81 44.53
CA ALA A 209 -11.33 9.87 45.13
C ALA A 209 -11.74 8.77 44.13
N PHE A 210 -11.81 9.13 42.84
CA PHE A 210 -12.17 8.22 41.75
C PHE A 210 -10.97 7.89 40.86
N TRP A 211 -10.22 8.89 40.42
CA TRP A 211 -9.12 8.79 39.46
C TRP A 211 -7.76 8.95 40.15
N THR A 212 -7.27 7.90 40.78
CA THR A 212 -6.01 7.94 41.53
C THR A 212 -4.81 8.13 40.61
N GLY A 213 -4.04 9.20 40.83
CA GLY A 213 -2.94 9.59 39.94
C GLY A 213 -3.41 10.30 38.66
N GLY A 214 -4.68 10.71 38.61
CA GLY A 214 -5.33 11.35 37.48
C GLY A 214 -5.55 10.43 36.28
N TYR A 215 -6.50 10.75 35.41
CA TYR A 215 -6.82 9.89 34.27
C TYR A 215 -7.19 10.73 33.06
N CYS A 216 -6.45 10.56 31.96
CA CYS A 216 -6.84 11.14 30.68
C CYS A 216 -8.09 10.43 30.15
N ALA A 217 -9.20 11.16 30.09
CA ALA A 217 -10.47 10.76 29.48
C ALA A 217 -10.96 11.90 28.56
N PRO A 218 -10.30 12.13 27.41
CA PRO A 218 -10.74 13.15 26.47
C PRO A 218 -12.16 12.86 25.96
N PRO A 219 -12.90 13.87 25.51
CA PRO A 219 -14.19 13.64 24.88
C PRO A 219 -14.02 12.83 23.59
N CYS A 220 -15.01 11.99 23.31
CA CYS A 220 -15.14 11.37 22.00
C CYS A 220 -15.42 12.41 20.93
N ASP A 221 -14.98 12.14 19.70
CA ASP A 221 -15.38 12.97 18.57
C ASP A 221 -16.87 12.76 18.21
N ALA A 222 -17.36 13.53 17.23
CA ALA A 222 -18.74 13.46 16.78
C ALA A 222 -19.14 12.10 16.18
N GLN A 223 -18.15 11.29 15.78
CA GLN A 223 -18.33 9.98 15.17
C GLN A 223 -18.10 8.84 16.19
N LEU A 224 -17.93 9.18 17.48
CA LEU A 224 -17.61 8.24 18.56
C LEU A 224 -16.27 7.51 18.36
N ASN A 225 -15.32 8.15 17.68
CA ASN A 225 -13.96 7.67 17.64
C ASN A 225 -13.21 8.07 18.93
N CYS A 226 -12.32 7.19 19.33
CA CYS A 226 -11.47 7.34 20.50
C CYS A 226 -10.12 6.71 20.18
N PHE A 227 -9.10 7.55 19.99
CA PHE A 227 -7.74 7.08 19.75
C PHE A 227 -7.25 6.23 20.92
N ASN A 228 -6.88 4.98 20.65
CA ASN A 228 -6.38 4.01 21.63
C ASN A 228 -7.35 3.78 22.82
N GLY A 229 -8.66 3.78 22.54
CA GLY A 229 -9.66 3.53 23.55
C GLY A 229 -11.04 3.23 22.99
N SER A 230 -12.02 3.23 23.89
CA SER A 230 -13.43 3.05 23.56
C SER A 230 -14.25 4.20 24.13
N CYS A 231 -15.18 4.70 23.32
CA CYS A 231 -16.16 5.66 23.76
C CYS A 231 -17.20 5.01 24.65
N ILE A 232 -17.30 5.49 25.90
CA ILE A 232 -18.37 5.10 26.81
C ILE A 232 -19.22 6.30 27.18
N ASN A 233 -20.50 6.05 27.38
CA ASN A 233 -21.41 7.05 27.90
C ASN A 233 -21.42 6.98 29.42
N LEU A 234 -20.90 8.00 30.09
CA LEU A 234 -20.99 8.18 31.54
C LEU A 234 -22.07 9.18 31.95
N GLY A 235 -22.79 9.73 30.96
CA GLY A 235 -23.86 10.68 31.18
C GLY A 235 -25.21 10.01 31.45
N SER A 236 -26.25 10.83 31.52
CA SER A 236 -27.63 10.36 31.57
C SER A 236 -28.22 10.26 30.16
N ALA A 237 -29.36 9.59 30.02
CA ALA A 237 -30.13 9.59 28.77
C ALA A 237 -30.52 11.01 28.30
N SER A 238 -30.65 11.97 29.22
CA SER A 238 -30.97 13.36 28.89
C SER A 238 -29.75 14.25 28.66
N GLN A 239 -28.56 13.84 29.13
CA GLN A 239 -27.29 14.55 28.96
C GLN A 239 -26.17 13.52 28.76
N PRO A 240 -26.02 12.99 27.53
CA PRO A 240 -24.98 12.01 27.25
C PRO A 240 -23.61 12.65 27.35
N VAL A 241 -22.71 12.01 28.10
CA VAL A 241 -21.30 12.40 28.22
C VAL A 241 -20.47 11.25 27.70
N ASN A 242 -20.01 11.39 26.45
CA ASN A 242 -19.18 10.38 25.79
C ASN A 242 -17.71 10.67 26.07
N VAL A 243 -17.08 9.79 26.85
CA VAL A 243 -15.67 9.90 27.20
C VAL A 243 -14.89 8.73 26.61
N CYS A 244 -13.67 9.04 26.22
CA CYS A 244 -12.73 8.11 25.64
C CYS A 244 -11.96 7.42 26.77
N MET A 245 -12.16 6.11 26.92
CA MET A 245 -11.51 5.29 27.95
C MET A 245 -10.47 4.38 27.33
N GLY A 246 -9.29 4.26 27.97
CA GLY A 246 -8.23 3.36 27.50
C GLY A 246 -8.71 1.91 27.50
N ASN A 247 -8.38 1.18 26.43
CA ASN A 247 -8.72 -0.24 26.30
C ASN A 247 -7.81 -1.12 27.17
N CYS A 248 -8.16 -2.39 27.31
CA CYS A 248 -7.34 -3.42 27.96
C CYS A 248 -7.61 -4.81 27.36
N ALA A 249 -6.60 -5.70 27.37
CA ALA A 249 -6.67 -6.97 26.61
C ALA A 249 -7.52 -8.05 27.27
N SER A 250 -7.52 -8.15 28.60
CA SER A 250 -8.09 -9.29 29.33
C SER A 250 -9.22 -8.84 30.29
N PRO A 251 -10.44 -8.60 29.78
CA PRO A 251 -11.56 -8.19 30.62
C PRO A 251 -11.88 -9.23 31.69
N GLY A 252 -12.10 -8.78 32.93
CA GLY A 252 -12.43 -9.64 34.06
C GLY A 252 -11.23 -10.30 34.76
N SER A 253 -10.00 -10.11 34.27
CA SER A 253 -8.79 -10.71 34.86
C SER A 253 -8.10 -9.83 35.92
N GLY A 254 -8.83 -8.93 36.57
CA GLY A 254 -8.29 -7.93 37.50
C GLY A 254 -7.62 -6.80 36.74
N ARG A 255 -6.34 -6.52 37.03
CA ARG A 255 -5.61 -5.40 36.42
C ARG A 255 -5.46 -5.52 34.89
N SER A 256 -5.29 -6.73 34.35
CA SER A 256 -4.79 -6.93 32.98
C SER A 256 -3.51 -6.08 32.76
N ASP A 257 -3.52 -5.27 31.72
CA ASP A 257 -2.52 -4.33 31.24
C ASP A 257 -2.87 -2.87 31.58
N CYS A 258 -3.93 -2.64 32.37
CA CYS A 258 -4.23 -1.31 32.90
C CYS A 258 -3.15 -0.81 33.86
N ARG A 259 -3.16 0.50 34.11
CA ARG A 259 -2.28 1.12 35.12
C ARG A 259 -2.59 0.59 36.52
N THR A 260 -1.58 0.57 37.40
CA THR A 260 -1.78 0.26 38.82
C THR A 260 -2.89 1.13 39.43
N GLY A 261 -3.79 0.51 40.19
CA GLY A 261 -4.99 1.16 40.73
C GLY A 261 -6.21 1.10 39.81
N TYR A 262 -6.12 0.40 38.68
CA TYR A 262 -7.18 0.17 37.70
C TYR A 262 -7.36 -1.33 37.42
N VAL A 263 -8.55 -1.69 36.96
CA VAL A 263 -8.95 -3.03 36.54
C VAL A 263 -9.50 -2.98 35.11
N CYS A 264 -9.40 -4.11 34.41
CA CYS A 264 -9.91 -4.27 33.07
C CYS A 264 -11.36 -4.76 33.12
N GLU A 265 -12.30 -3.85 32.92
CA GLU A 265 -13.74 -4.16 32.93
C GLU A 265 -14.22 -4.58 31.54
N GLY A 266 -15.07 -5.59 31.50
CA GLY A 266 -15.66 -6.07 30.26
C GLY A 266 -16.65 -5.07 29.68
N LEU A 267 -16.61 -4.90 28.36
CA LEU A 267 -17.60 -4.13 27.63
C LEU A 267 -18.62 -5.06 26.98
N THR A 268 -19.89 -4.68 27.05
CA THR A 268 -20.96 -5.31 26.28
C THR A 268 -21.54 -4.29 25.32
N VAL A 269 -21.37 -4.51 24.01
CA VAL A 269 -21.91 -3.66 22.95
C VAL A 269 -23.00 -4.43 22.23
N ASN A 270 -24.23 -3.92 22.21
CA ASN A 270 -25.37 -4.58 21.57
C ASN A 270 -25.61 -6.03 22.03
N GLY A 271 -25.37 -6.33 23.31
CA GLY A 271 -25.53 -7.68 23.86
C GLY A 271 -24.41 -8.66 23.50
N GLN A 272 -23.34 -8.21 22.85
CA GLN A 272 -22.13 -8.98 22.60
C GLN A 272 -21.01 -8.50 23.51
N THR A 273 -20.32 -9.43 24.18
CA THR A 273 -19.12 -9.12 24.96
C THR A 273 -17.97 -8.82 24.02
N ALA A 274 -17.35 -7.65 24.16
CA ALA A 274 -16.19 -7.29 23.37
C ALA A 274 -14.98 -8.18 23.76
N PRO A 275 -14.09 -8.51 22.81
CA PRO A 275 -12.89 -9.29 23.10
C PRO A 275 -11.83 -8.50 23.90
N PHE A 276 -12.08 -7.21 24.16
CA PHE A 276 -11.27 -6.30 24.95
C PHE A 276 -12.15 -5.63 26.03
N GLY A 277 -11.52 -5.05 27.04
CA GLY A 277 -12.18 -4.26 28.07
C GLY A 277 -11.77 -2.79 28.06
N ILE A 278 -12.18 -2.07 29.10
CA ILE A 278 -11.72 -0.72 29.41
C ILE A 278 -11.06 -0.67 30.78
N CYS A 279 -10.09 0.22 30.93
CA CYS A 279 -9.44 0.46 32.20
C CYS A 279 -10.30 1.33 33.11
N PHE A 280 -10.83 0.74 34.17
CA PHE A 280 -11.67 1.42 35.17
C PHE A 280 -10.98 1.46 36.53
N PRO A 281 -11.17 2.49 37.38
CA PRO A 281 -10.52 2.52 38.69
C PRO A 281 -10.87 1.29 39.55
N SER A 282 -9.86 0.70 40.15
CA SER A 282 -9.99 -0.43 41.07
C SER A 282 -10.53 0.03 42.42
N CYS A 283 -11.45 -0.75 42.97
CA CYS A 283 -11.98 -0.51 44.32
C CYS A 283 -11.03 -0.94 45.45
N THR A 284 -9.92 -1.64 45.14
CA THR A 284 -9.01 -2.19 46.14
C THR A 284 -8.47 -1.09 47.05
N GLY A 285 -8.65 -1.25 48.36
CA GLY A 285 -8.20 -0.27 49.35
C GLY A 285 -9.06 1.00 49.42
N ARG A 286 -10.25 1.04 48.79
CA ARG A 286 -11.15 2.18 48.80
C ARG A 286 -12.46 1.89 49.52
N THR A 287 -12.70 2.58 50.63
CA THR A 287 -13.95 2.47 51.40
C THR A 287 -15.10 3.19 50.69
N GLY A 288 -16.22 2.50 50.46
CA GLY A 288 -17.43 3.10 49.88
C GLY A 288 -17.40 3.34 48.37
N PHE A 289 -16.32 2.95 47.68
CA PHE A 289 -16.15 3.18 46.23
C PHE A 289 -17.21 2.47 45.38
N CYS A 290 -17.64 1.27 45.79
CA CYS A 290 -18.63 0.47 45.08
C CYS A 290 -20.09 0.88 45.34
N GLY A 291 -20.32 1.95 46.11
CA GLY A 291 -21.66 2.32 46.55
C GLY A 291 -22.18 1.42 47.68
N THR A 292 -23.49 1.46 47.93
CA THR A 292 -24.12 0.88 49.13
C THR A 292 -24.49 -0.60 49.01
N SER A 293 -24.53 -1.17 47.81
CA SER A 293 -24.98 -2.55 47.55
C SER A 293 -23.93 -3.47 46.92
N ALA A 294 -22.75 -2.96 46.57
CA ALA A 294 -21.67 -3.75 45.98
C ALA A 294 -20.43 -3.76 46.88
N THR A 295 -19.72 -4.87 46.85
CA THR A 295 -18.47 -5.09 47.60
C THR A 295 -17.29 -5.16 46.66
N CYS A 296 -16.12 -4.75 47.16
CA CYS A 296 -14.89 -4.87 46.39
C CYS A 296 -14.38 -6.30 46.45
N ASN A 297 -14.33 -7.00 45.32
CA ASN A 297 -13.80 -8.35 45.27
C ASN A 297 -12.25 -8.37 45.28
N ALA A 298 -11.66 -9.55 45.42
CA ALA A 298 -10.20 -9.71 45.50
C ALA A 298 -9.45 -9.28 44.22
N GLN A 299 -10.14 -9.21 43.08
CA GLN A 299 -9.57 -8.74 41.81
C GLN A 299 -9.71 -7.23 41.63
N GLY A 300 -10.36 -6.54 42.56
CA GLY A 300 -10.52 -5.08 42.57
C GLY A 300 -11.73 -4.56 41.80
N TYR A 301 -12.72 -5.41 41.54
CA TYR A 301 -14.00 -5.05 40.92
C TYR A 301 -15.10 -4.81 41.95
N CYS A 302 -16.02 -3.90 41.62
CA CYS A 302 -17.26 -3.73 42.38
C CYS A 302 -18.30 -4.75 41.90
N ARG A 303 -18.71 -5.66 42.80
CA ARG A 303 -19.66 -6.74 42.51
C ARG A 303 -20.68 -6.91 43.64
#